data_AF-A0A239MBK6-F1
#
_entry.id   AF-A0A239MBK6-F1
#
_cell.length_a   1.000
_cell.length_b   1.000
_cell.length_c   1.000
_cell.angle_alpha   90.00
_cell.angle_beta   90.00
_cell.angle_gamma   90.00
#
_symmetry.space_group_name_H-M   'P 1'
#
loop_
_entity.id
_entity.type
_entity.pdbx_description
1 polymer ?
#
loop_
_entity_poly.entity_id
_entity_poly.type
_entity_poly.pdbx_seq_one_letter_code
_entity_poly.pdbx_strand_id
1 'polypeptide(L)'
;MIVPRWTPSTALLLALLALGSVSACGTQDTQVKCARTIVGRAEGPCMVRFDGEGSSTATVLGRDIKLLDTRPDRVTLSVAGAQITVSTDESEAQEANLNIRVLSIGPKTVVVRFSEVDV
;
A
#
# COMPACT_ATOMS: atom_id res chain seq x y z
N MET A 1 -4.01 70.04 9.16
CA MET A 1 -3.23 68.94 9.76
C MET A 1 -4.18 67.98 10.45
N ILE A 2 -3.91 66.67 10.35
CA ILE A 2 -4.58 65.50 10.98
C ILE A 2 -5.72 64.90 10.13
N VAL A 3 -5.33 63.96 9.26
CA VAL A 3 -6.19 62.97 8.59
C VAL A 3 -5.88 61.61 9.26
N PRO A 4 -6.88 60.78 9.62
CA PRO A 4 -6.66 59.63 10.48
C PRO A 4 -5.95 58.47 9.77
N ARG A 5 -4.98 57.88 10.48
CA ARG A 5 -4.28 56.64 10.12
C ARG A 5 -5.25 55.46 10.15
N TRP A 6 -5.64 54.96 8.99
CA TRP A 6 -6.18 53.61 8.82
C TRP A 6 -5.17 52.81 8.00
N THR A 7 -4.39 51.97 8.69
CA THR A 7 -3.52 50.96 8.08
C THR A 7 -4.36 49.79 7.62
N PRO A 8 -4.38 49.43 6.32
CA PRO A 8 -5.05 48.21 5.85
C PRO A 8 -4.22 46.98 6.19
N SER A 9 -4.83 46.09 6.98
CA SER A 9 -4.32 44.77 7.38
C SER A 9 -3.88 43.96 6.16
N THR A 10 -2.57 43.94 5.94
CA THR A 10 -1.88 43.10 4.96
C THR A 10 -1.33 41.89 5.68
N ALA A 11 -2.11 40.81 5.72
CA ALA A 11 -1.63 39.46 5.99
C ALA A 11 -2.69 38.49 5.45
N LEU A 12 -2.71 38.31 4.15
CA LEU A 12 -2.14 37.11 3.51
C LEU A 12 -2.98 35.89 3.85
N LEU A 13 -3.98 35.65 2.99
CA LEU A 13 -4.61 34.35 2.78
C LEU A 13 -3.55 33.25 2.72
N LEU A 14 -3.36 32.51 3.81
CA LEU A 14 -2.75 31.19 3.78
C LEU A 14 -3.78 30.22 3.21
N ALA A 15 -3.87 30.28 1.88
CA ALA A 15 -4.54 29.32 1.05
C ALA A 15 -3.97 27.92 1.31
N LEU A 16 -4.85 27.00 1.68
CA LEU A 16 -5.00 25.68 1.07
C LEU A 16 -3.68 24.99 0.64
N LEU A 17 -2.96 24.39 1.59
CA LEU A 17 -1.82 23.50 1.31
C LEU A 17 -1.89 22.17 2.07
N ALA A 18 -3.10 21.67 2.30
CA ALA A 18 -3.31 20.28 2.69
C ALA A 18 -3.91 19.49 1.52
N LEU A 19 -3.30 19.59 0.33
CA LEU A 19 -3.37 18.47 -0.61
C LEU A 19 -2.52 17.36 0.00
N GLY A 20 -3.18 16.50 0.78
CA GLY A 20 -2.60 15.26 1.26
C GLY A 20 -2.13 14.45 0.06
N SER A 21 -0.84 14.50 -0.20
CA SER A 21 -0.15 13.59 -1.08
C SER A 21 -0.38 12.19 -0.53
N VAL A 22 -1.23 11.42 -1.22
CA VAL A 22 -1.34 9.99 -0.99
C VAL A 22 0.01 9.42 -1.38
N SER A 23 0.88 9.16 -0.40
CA SER A 23 2.11 8.41 -0.60
C SER A 23 1.73 6.97 -0.94
N ALA A 24 1.40 6.74 -2.20
CA ALA A 24 1.38 5.42 -2.79
C ALA A 24 2.84 4.93 -2.80
N CYS A 25 3.26 4.25 -1.73
CA CYS A 25 4.54 3.57 -1.67
C CYS A 25 4.42 2.26 -2.45
N GLY A 26 4.35 2.38 -3.78
CA GLY A 26 4.46 1.28 -4.73
C GLY A 26 5.66 1.53 -5.61
N THR A 27 6.50 0.52 -5.83
CA THR A 27 7.51 0.59 -6.88
C THR A 27 6.84 0.56 -8.25
N GLN A 28 7.58 0.93 -9.29
CA GLN A 28 7.18 0.74 -10.69
C GLN A 28 6.67 -0.71 -10.84
N ASP A 29 5.42 -0.87 -11.30
CA ASP A 29 4.71 -2.15 -11.47
C ASP A 29 4.04 -2.78 -10.20
N THR A 30 3.94 -2.04 -9.10
CA THR A 30 3.12 -2.46 -7.92
C THR A 30 2.15 -1.39 -7.45
N GLN A 31 0.90 -1.77 -7.23
CA GLN A 31 -0.10 -0.89 -6.63
C GLN A 31 -0.49 -1.42 -5.25
N VAL A 32 -0.26 -0.61 -4.22
CA VAL A 32 -0.67 -0.92 -2.84
C VAL A 32 -1.86 -0.03 -2.47
N LYS A 33 -2.96 -0.65 -2.05
CA LYS A 33 -4.20 0.01 -1.63
C LYS A 33 -4.66 -0.51 -0.27
N CYS A 34 -4.53 0.30 0.77
CA CYS A 34 -4.93 -0.06 2.13
C CYS A 34 -6.28 0.57 2.51
N ALA A 35 -7.12 -0.19 3.23
CA ALA A 35 -8.49 0.19 3.53
C ALA A 35 -8.60 1.38 4.51
N ARG A 36 -7.64 1.57 5.42
CA ARG A 36 -7.52 2.79 6.21
C ARG A 36 -6.10 3.34 6.11
N THR A 37 -6.01 4.66 6.04
CA THR A 37 -4.76 5.39 6.14
C THR A 37 -4.95 6.45 7.21
N ILE A 38 -4.32 6.31 8.36
CA ILE A 38 -4.29 7.33 9.41
C ILE A 38 -2.90 7.98 9.33
N VAL A 39 -2.85 9.29 9.07
CA VAL A 39 -1.65 10.16 9.16
C VAL A 39 -0.34 9.44 8.79
N GLY A 40 -0.13 9.20 7.49
CA GLY A 40 1.12 8.62 6.98
C GLY A 40 1.36 7.14 7.27
N ARG A 41 0.39 6.43 7.86
CA ARG A 41 0.45 4.98 8.11
C ARG A 41 -0.78 4.28 7.53
N ALA A 42 -0.55 3.20 6.79
CA ALA A 42 -1.60 2.29 6.37
C ALA A 42 -2.00 1.40 7.57
N GLU A 43 -3.28 1.38 7.91
CA GLU A 43 -3.85 0.53 8.97
C GLU A 43 -5.01 -0.27 8.39
N GLY A 44 -4.98 -1.59 8.55
CA GLY A 44 -6.00 -2.49 8.02
C GLY A 44 -5.64 -3.13 6.68
N PRO A 45 -6.58 -3.89 6.08
CA PRO A 45 -6.25 -4.77 4.98
C PRO A 45 -5.76 -3.98 3.77
N CYS A 46 -4.59 -4.38 3.26
CA CYS A 46 -3.94 -3.85 2.08
C CYS A 46 -4.11 -4.82 0.91
N MET A 47 -4.67 -4.35 -0.19
CA MET A 47 -4.64 -5.03 -1.47
C MET A 47 -3.37 -4.61 -2.21
N VAL A 48 -2.59 -5.60 -2.59
CA VAL A 48 -1.41 -5.41 -3.44
C VAL A 48 -1.71 -6.04 -4.77
N ARG A 49 -1.58 -5.21 -5.81
CA ARG A 49 -1.66 -5.64 -7.18
C ARG A 49 -0.26 -5.59 -7.76
N PHE A 50 0.22 -6.74 -8.18
CA PHE A 50 1.45 -6.88 -8.95
C PHE A 50 1.05 -6.91 -10.42
N ASP A 51 1.48 -5.90 -11.19
CA ASP A 51 1.25 -5.85 -12.63
C ASP A 51 2.55 -6.28 -13.35
N GLY A 52 2.45 -7.09 -14.40
CA GLY A 52 3.61 -7.53 -15.20
C GLY A 52 4.22 -8.88 -14.79
N GLU A 53 5.14 -9.36 -15.64
CA GLU A 53 5.96 -10.55 -15.39
C GLU A 53 7.31 -10.11 -14.82
N GLY A 54 7.45 -10.07 -13.49
CA GLY A 54 8.69 -9.58 -12.90
C GLY A 54 8.73 -9.67 -11.37
N SER A 55 9.96 -9.65 -10.86
CA SER A 55 10.25 -9.59 -9.42
C SER A 55 9.93 -8.19 -8.91
N SER A 56 8.72 -8.00 -8.43
CA SER A 56 8.23 -6.70 -7.96
C SER A 56 8.23 -6.63 -6.43
N THR A 57 8.71 -5.52 -5.87
CA THR A 57 8.84 -5.33 -4.41
C THR A 57 7.92 -4.23 -3.92
N ALA A 58 7.15 -4.48 -2.87
CA ALA A 58 6.26 -3.52 -2.24
C ALA A 58 6.37 -3.60 -0.72
N THR A 59 6.30 -2.46 -0.04
CA THR A 59 6.26 -2.43 1.42
C THR A 59 4.80 -2.33 1.87
N VAL A 60 4.35 -3.31 2.65
CA VAL A 60 2.95 -3.47 3.07
C VAL A 60 2.93 -3.60 4.58
N LEU A 61 2.19 -2.72 5.27
CA LEU A 61 2.08 -2.72 6.73
C LEU A 61 3.46 -2.74 7.44
N GLY A 62 4.47 -2.10 6.84
CA GLY A 62 5.84 -2.05 7.37
C GLY A 62 6.64 -3.35 7.19
N ARG A 63 6.24 -4.23 6.26
CA ARG A 63 6.98 -5.43 5.85
C ARG A 63 7.28 -5.38 4.36
N ASP A 64 8.47 -5.79 3.98
CA ASP A 64 8.83 -5.91 2.57
C ASP A 64 8.27 -7.20 1.99
N ILE A 65 7.51 -7.04 0.92
CA ILE A 65 6.88 -8.12 0.17
C ILE A 65 7.47 -8.11 -1.22
N LYS A 66 7.89 -9.28 -1.70
CA LYS A 66 8.44 -9.44 -3.04
C LYS A 66 7.75 -10.60 -3.76
N LEU A 67 7.26 -10.35 -4.96
CA LEU A 67 6.78 -11.41 -5.83
C LEU A 67 7.98 -12.13 -6.43
N LEU A 68 8.06 -13.45 -6.24
CA LEU A 68 9.17 -14.28 -6.72
C LEU A 68 8.79 -15.14 -7.93
N ASP A 69 7.61 -15.76 -7.87
CA ASP A 69 7.09 -16.64 -8.92
C ASP A 69 5.56 -16.53 -8.99
N THR A 70 5.01 -16.61 -10.19
CA THR A 70 3.57 -16.62 -10.41
C THR A 70 3.21 -17.78 -11.31
N ARG A 71 2.26 -18.61 -10.86
CA ARG A 71 1.70 -19.73 -11.62
C ARG A 71 0.18 -19.64 -11.62
N PRO A 72 -0.52 -20.35 -12.52
CA PRO A 72 -1.98 -20.21 -12.66
C PRO A 72 -2.79 -20.46 -11.39
N ASP A 73 -2.28 -21.30 -10.48
CA ASP A 73 -2.95 -21.79 -9.26
C ASP A 73 -2.26 -21.35 -7.96
N ARG A 74 -1.07 -20.73 -8.05
CA ARG A 74 -0.27 -20.39 -6.87
C ARG A 74 0.71 -19.25 -7.11
N VAL A 75 1.06 -18.58 -6.03
CA VAL A 75 1.99 -17.45 -6.03
C VAL A 75 3.08 -17.71 -5.00
N THR A 76 4.33 -17.45 -5.36
CA THR A 76 5.45 -17.48 -4.42
C THR A 76 5.86 -16.06 -4.08
N LEU A 77 5.83 -15.74 -2.78
CA LEU A 77 6.13 -14.42 -2.22
C LEU A 77 7.31 -14.54 -1.26
N SER A 78 8.16 -13.52 -1.22
CA SER A 78 9.05 -13.28 -0.08
C SER A 78 8.38 -12.26 0.84
N VAL A 79 8.16 -12.61 2.09
CA VAL A 79 7.50 -11.79 3.12
C VAL A 79 8.51 -11.59 4.23
N ALA A 80 8.98 -10.35 4.42
CA ALA A 80 10.04 -10.04 5.38
C ALA A 80 11.31 -10.92 5.23
N GLY A 81 11.62 -11.35 4.00
CA GLY A 81 12.74 -12.22 3.68
C GLY A 81 12.45 -13.73 3.73
N ALA A 82 11.31 -14.16 4.30
CA ALA A 82 10.89 -15.55 4.29
C ALA A 82 10.10 -15.87 3.01
N GLN A 83 10.42 -16.98 2.34
CA GLN A 83 9.70 -17.39 1.14
C GLN A 83 8.50 -18.26 1.50
N ILE A 84 7.35 -17.93 0.94
CA ILE A 84 6.14 -18.75 1.02
C ILE A 84 5.48 -18.93 -0.34
N THR A 85 4.77 -20.03 -0.48
CA THR A 85 3.92 -20.31 -1.63
C THR A 85 2.49 -20.40 -1.14
N VAL A 86 1.61 -19.59 -1.73
CA VAL A 86 0.19 -19.54 -1.39
C VAL A 86 -0.61 -19.94 -2.61
N SER A 87 -1.48 -20.94 -2.48
CA SER A 87 -2.38 -21.33 -3.57
C SER A 87 -3.65 -20.48 -3.59
N THR A 88 -4.35 -20.43 -4.72
CA THR A 88 -5.67 -19.79 -4.81
C THR A 88 -6.76 -20.54 -4.03
N ASP A 89 -6.56 -21.83 -3.77
CA ASP A 89 -7.50 -22.68 -3.04
C ASP A 89 -7.33 -22.57 -1.52
N GLU A 90 -6.18 -22.08 -1.06
CA GLU A 90 -5.96 -21.81 0.34
C GLU A 90 -6.72 -20.55 0.78
N SER A 91 -7.49 -20.71 1.85
CA SER A 91 -8.32 -19.63 2.37
C SER A 91 -7.48 -18.47 2.91
N GLU A 92 -6.34 -18.78 3.53
CA GLU A 92 -5.41 -17.82 4.11
C GLU A 92 -4.07 -18.50 4.44
N ALA A 93 -2.95 -17.84 4.16
CA ALA A 93 -1.62 -18.18 4.65
C ALA A 93 -1.15 -17.10 5.63
N GLN A 94 -0.25 -17.44 6.56
CA GLN A 94 0.23 -16.51 7.58
C GLN A 94 1.73 -16.45 7.59
N GLU A 95 2.29 -15.24 7.50
CA GLU A 95 3.72 -15.01 7.69
C GLU A 95 4.03 -13.62 8.22
N ALA A 96 5.07 -13.51 9.05
CA ALA A 96 5.56 -12.24 9.59
C ALA A 96 4.45 -11.37 10.25
N ASN A 97 3.47 -12.03 10.89
CA ASN A 97 2.26 -11.42 11.48
C ASN A 97 1.28 -10.81 10.46
N LEU A 98 1.33 -11.29 9.21
CA LEU A 98 0.40 -10.92 8.15
C LEU A 98 -0.41 -12.13 7.71
N ASN A 99 -1.73 -11.96 7.65
CA ASN A 99 -2.66 -12.80 6.91
C ASN A 99 -2.56 -12.47 5.42
N ILE A 100 -2.35 -13.49 4.60
CA ILE A 100 -2.05 -13.39 3.17
C ILE A 100 -3.08 -14.22 2.43
N ARG A 101 -3.81 -13.58 1.53
CA ARG A 101 -4.85 -14.23 0.74
C ARG A 101 -4.75 -13.85 -0.72
N VAL A 102 -4.57 -14.85 -1.57
CA VAL A 102 -4.60 -14.65 -3.02
C VAL A 102 -6.06 -14.44 -3.44
N LEU A 103 -6.37 -13.28 -4.02
CA LEU A 103 -7.72 -12.96 -4.49
C LEU A 103 -7.91 -13.36 -5.95
N SER A 104 -6.87 -13.17 -6.77
CA SER A 104 -6.92 -13.50 -8.19
C SER A 104 -5.53 -13.61 -8.78
N ILE A 105 -5.34 -14.60 -9.65
CA ILE A 105 -4.18 -14.73 -10.54
C ILE A 105 -4.70 -14.59 -11.97
N GLY A 106 -4.33 -13.49 -12.61
CA GLY A 106 -4.58 -13.21 -14.01
C GLY A 106 -3.33 -13.42 -14.87
N PRO A 107 -3.46 -13.34 -16.20
CA PRO A 107 -2.35 -13.61 -17.12
C PRO A 107 -1.18 -12.63 -17.01
N LYS A 108 -1.41 -11.44 -16.45
CA LYS A 108 -0.39 -10.37 -16.26
C LYS A 108 -0.54 -9.63 -14.93
N THR A 109 -1.37 -10.16 -14.03
CA THR A 109 -1.72 -9.45 -12.81
C THR A 109 -1.98 -10.44 -11.71
N VAL A 110 -1.39 -10.20 -10.54
CA VAL A 110 -1.73 -10.93 -9.31
C VAL A 110 -2.28 -9.95 -8.30
N VAL A 111 -3.41 -10.30 -7.69
CA VAL A 111 -4.03 -9.52 -6.62
C VAL A 111 -3.97 -10.33 -5.33
N VAL A 112 -3.26 -9.79 -4.34
CA VAL A 112 -3.10 -10.39 -3.03
C VAL A 112 -3.58 -9.42 -1.97
N ARG A 113 -4.36 -9.92 -1.02
CA ARG A 113 -4.79 -9.17 0.16
C ARG A 113 -3.90 -9.54 1.34
N PHE A 114 -3.40 -8.52 2.02
CA PHE A 114 -2.63 -8.61 3.24
C PHE A 114 -3.43 -7.95 4.37
N SER A 115 -3.45 -8.56 5.55
CA SER A 115 -4.00 -7.95 6.77
C SER A 115 -3.11 -8.33 7.94
N GLU A 116 -3.11 -7.56 9.02
CA GLU A 116 -2.45 -7.99 10.25
C GLU A 116 -3.19 -9.19 10.85
N VAL A 117 -2.46 -10.06 11.53
CA VAL A 117 -3.06 -11.06 12.42
C VAL A 117 -3.45 -10.32 13.70
N ASP A 118 -4.76 -10.26 13.98
CA ASP A 118 -5.26 -9.80 15.28
C ASP A 118 -4.78 -10.80 16.36
N VAL A 119 -3.91 -10.33 17.27
CA VAL A 119 -3.34 -11.11 18.38
C VAL A 119 -4.14 -10.91 19.65
#